data_AF-F4YBX9-F1
#
_entry.id   AF-F4YBX9-F1
#
_cell.length_a   1.000
_cell.length_b   1.000
_cell.length_c   1.000
_cell.angle_alpha   90.00
_cell.angle_beta   90.00
_cell.angle_gamma   90.00
#
_symmetry.space_group_name_H-M   'P 1'
#
loop_
_entity.id
_entity.type
_entity.pdbx_description
1 polymer ?
#
loop_
_entity_poly.entity_id
_entity_poly.type
_entity_poly.pdbx_seq_one_letter_code
_entity_poly.pdbx_strand_id
1 'polypeptide(L)'
;LQARAVMDSGALVNDGIIIALVQERIAQPDCTQGFLFDGFPRTIAQADAMKAAGVRLDHVLEIDVPFDAIIERMGGRRSHPASGRTYHVRFNPP
;
A
#
# COMPACT_ATOMS: atom_id res chain seq x y z
N LEU A 1 -12.13 14.46 -5.85
CA LEU A 1 -13.11 15.22 -5.03
C LEU A 1 -14.03 14.33 -4.17
N GLN A 2 -14.51 13.18 -4.68
CA GLN A 2 -15.40 12.29 -3.93
C GLN A 2 -14.75 11.58 -2.72
N ALA A 3 -13.51 11.09 -2.86
CA ALA A 3 -12.82 10.39 -1.76
C ALA A 3 -12.60 11.25 -0.52
N ARG A 4 -12.31 12.55 -0.69
CA ARG A 4 -12.12 13.48 0.44
C ARG A 4 -13.39 13.63 1.27
N ALA A 5 -14.54 13.83 0.62
CA ALA A 5 -15.82 13.93 1.32
C ALA A 5 -16.18 12.66 2.10
N VAL A 6 -15.86 11.48 1.55
CA VAL A 6 -16.05 10.18 2.21
C VAL A 6 -15.14 10.05 3.43
N MET A 7 -13.85 10.38 3.29
CA MET A 7 -12.89 10.36 4.40
C MET A 7 -13.25 11.37 5.50
N ASP A 8 -13.65 12.59 5.13
CA ASP A 8 -14.05 13.64 6.06
C ASP A 8 -15.31 13.23 6.86
N SER A 9 -16.16 12.37 6.29
CA SER A 9 -17.32 11.79 6.98
C SER A 9 -16.98 10.58 7.88
N GLY A 10 -15.73 10.11 7.87
CA GLY A 10 -15.30 8.90 8.58
C GLY A 10 -15.75 7.58 7.94
N ALA A 11 -16.36 7.64 6.75
CA ALA A 11 -16.79 6.46 6.02
C ALA A 11 -15.61 5.79 5.29
N LEU A 12 -15.72 4.48 5.10
CA LEU A 12 -14.76 3.71 4.30
C LEU A 12 -14.87 4.11 2.83
N VAL A 13 -13.74 4.36 2.20
CA VAL A 13 -13.66 4.54 0.75
C VAL A 13 -13.97 3.19 0.11
N ASN A 14 -15.09 3.11 -0.61
CA ASN A 14 -15.52 1.87 -1.25
C ASN A 14 -14.65 1.52 -2.47
N ASP A 15 -14.71 0.25 -2.89
CA ASP A 15 -13.91 -0.28 -4.00
C ASP A 15 -14.12 0.47 -5.31
N GLY A 16 -15.36 0.91 -5.61
CA GLY A 16 -15.66 1.66 -6.82
C GLY A 16 -14.92 3.01 -6.90
N ILE A 17 -14.85 3.73 -5.77
CA ILE A 17 -14.08 4.98 -5.69
C ILE A 17 -12.58 4.69 -5.83
N ILE A 18 -12.07 3.63 -5.22
CA ILE A 18 -10.66 3.25 -5.34
C ILE A 18 -10.29 2.90 -6.78
N ILE A 19 -11.11 2.12 -7.49
CA ILE A 19 -10.85 1.74 -8.88
C ILE A 19 -10.84 2.97 -9.79
N ALA A 20 -11.79 3.90 -9.61
CA ALA A 20 -11.80 5.15 -10.36
C ALA A 20 -10.52 5.98 -10.13
N LEU A 21 -10.06 6.08 -8.86
CA LEU A 21 -8.80 6.75 -8.53
C LEU A 21 -7.59 6.07 -9.16
N VAL A 22 -7.57 4.74 -9.20
CA VAL A 22 -6.51 3.97 -9.85
C VAL A 22 -6.48 4.26 -11.35
N GLN A 23 -7.61 4.21 -12.03
CA GLN A 23 -7.70 4.49 -13.47
C GLN A 23 -7.23 5.91 -13.79
N GLU A 24 -7.67 6.91 -13.03
CA GLU A 24 -7.22 8.30 -13.17
C GLU A 24 -5.70 8.42 -12.95
N ARG A 25 -5.17 7.70 -11.96
CA ARG A 25 -3.74 7.76 -11.60
C ARG A 25 -2.84 7.14 -12.66
N ILE A 26 -3.18 5.97 -13.18
CA ILE A 26 -2.34 5.26 -14.17
C ILE A 26 -2.44 5.89 -15.57
N ALA A 27 -3.42 6.75 -15.81
CA ALA A 27 -3.53 7.53 -17.04
C ALA A 27 -2.57 8.73 -17.09
N GLN A 28 -1.86 9.04 -15.99
CA GLN A 28 -0.93 10.17 -15.95
C GLN A 28 0.37 9.87 -16.72
N PRO A 29 1.07 10.90 -17.23
CA PRO A 29 2.21 10.71 -18.13
C PRO A 29 3.39 9.93 -17.52
N ASP A 30 3.56 9.97 -16.21
CA ASP A 30 4.63 9.26 -15.51
C ASP A 30 4.41 7.74 -15.46
N CYS A 31 3.18 7.27 -15.68
CA CYS A 31 2.83 5.85 -15.76
C CYS A 31 2.99 5.24 -17.15
N THR A 32 3.48 6.00 -18.13
CA THR A 32 3.66 5.53 -19.52
C THR A 32 4.66 4.38 -19.65
N GLN A 33 5.68 4.35 -18.79
CA GLN A 33 6.66 3.25 -18.74
C GLN A 33 6.23 2.09 -17.82
N GLY A 34 5.06 2.20 -17.19
CA GLY A 34 4.53 1.22 -16.26
C GLY A 34 4.23 1.81 -14.89
N PHE A 35 3.82 0.94 -13.98
CA PHE A 35 3.44 1.30 -12.61
C PHE A 35 3.68 0.11 -11.68
N LEU A 36 3.87 0.41 -10.40
CA LEU A 36 3.93 -0.57 -9.33
C LEU A 36 2.75 -0.31 -8.39
N PHE A 37 1.90 -1.32 -8.21
CA PHE A 37 0.92 -1.29 -7.15
C PHE A 37 1.55 -1.79 -5.85
N ASP A 38 1.45 -0.99 -4.79
CA ASP A 38 1.92 -1.33 -3.45
C ASP A 38 0.72 -1.35 -2.49
N GLY A 39 0.48 -2.50 -1.86
CA GLY A 39 -0.65 -2.71 -0.96
C GLY A 39 -2.03 -2.64 -1.63
N PHE A 40 -2.11 -2.82 -2.96
CA PHE A 40 -3.34 -2.91 -3.74
C PHE A 40 -3.14 -3.88 -4.93
N PRO A 41 -4.15 -4.64 -5.36
CA PRO A 41 -5.43 -4.89 -4.70
C PRO A 41 -5.26 -5.70 -3.40
N ARG A 42 -6.18 -5.52 -2.42
CA ARG A 42 -6.19 -6.26 -1.14
C ARG A 42 -7.26 -7.35 -1.07
N THR A 43 -8.24 -7.30 -1.97
CA THR A 43 -9.33 -8.27 -2.04
C THR A 43 -9.44 -8.85 -3.44
N ILE A 44 -10.04 -10.04 -3.56
CA ILE A 44 -10.32 -10.66 -4.86
C ILE A 44 -11.25 -9.75 -5.69
N ALA A 45 -12.26 -9.14 -5.07
CA ALA A 45 -13.17 -8.22 -5.75
C ALA A 45 -12.46 -7.01 -6.36
N GLN A 46 -11.44 -6.46 -5.69
CA GLN A 46 -10.63 -5.38 -6.24
C GLN A 46 -9.79 -5.84 -7.43
N ALA A 47 -9.20 -7.04 -7.35
CA ALA A 47 -8.44 -7.62 -8.47
C ALA A 47 -9.33 -7.86 -9.70
N ASP A 48 -10.53 -8.41 -9.50
CA ASP A 48 -11.51 -8.61 -10.56
C ASP A 48 -11.98 -7.28 -11.16
N ALA A 49 -12.19 -6.26 -10.32
CA ALA A 49 -12.55 -4.92 -10.78
C ALA A 49 -11.43 -4.27 -11.60
N MET A 50 -10.17 -4.42 -11.22
CA MET A 50 -9.01 -3.96 -12.01
C MET A 50 -8.97 -4.63 -13.38
N LYS A 51 -9.20 -5.95 -13.41
CA LYS A 51 -9.24 -6.73 -14.66
C LYS A 51 -10.38 -6.24 -15.56
N ALA A 52 -11.58 -6.05 -15.01
CA ALA A 52 -12.74 -5.53 -15.75
C ALA A 52 -12.52 -4.09 -16.24
N ALA A 53 -11.78 -3.28 -15.48
CA ALA A 53 -11.36 -1.93 -15.82
C ALA A 53 -10.25 -1.86 -16.88
N GLY A 54 -9.75 -3.00 -17.36
CA GLY A 54 -8.70 -3.08 -18.39
C GLY A 54 -7.29 -2.77 -17.88
N VAL A 55 -7.08 -2.72 -16.56
CA VAL A 55 -5.75 -2.51 -15.97
C VAL A 55 -4.93 -3.77 -16.19
N ARG A 56 -3.85 -3.66 -16.97
CA ARG A 56 -2.94 -4.78 -17.22
C ARG A 56 -1.84 -4.84 -16.18
N LEU A 57 -1.60 -6.04 -15.64
CA LEU A 57 -0.51 -6.35 -14.74
C LEU A 57 0.33 -7.45 -15.36
N ASP A 58 1.63 -7.23 -15.47
CA ASP A 58 2.56 -8.21 -16.05
C ASP A 58 3.00 -9.24 -15.02
N HIS A 59 3.15 -8.82 -13.76
CA HIS A 59 3.68 -9.65 -12.69
C HIS A 59 2.95 -9.44 -11.37
N VAL A 60 2.89 -10.51 -10.57
CA VAL A 60 2.57 -10.47 -9.15
C VAL A 60 3.81 -10.93 -8.41
N LEU A 61 4.38 -10.04 -7.60
CA LEU A 61 5.62 -10.28 -6.87
C LEU A 61 5.31 -10.43 -5.38
N GLU A 62 5.54 -11.62 -4.85
CA GLU A 62 5.47 -11.89 -3.42
C GLU A 62 6.87 -11.79 -2.82
N ILE A 63 7.04 -10.86 -1.87
CA ILE A 63 8.27 -10.78 -1.09
C ILE A 63 8.15 -11.78 0.05
N ASP A 64 8.61 -13.00 -0.19
CA ASP A 64 8.60 -14.07 0.80
C ASP A 64 9.66 -13.82 1.88
N VAL A 65 9.20 -13.61 3.11
CA VAL A 65 10.04 -13.40 4.29
C VAL A 65 9.48 -14.26 5.42
N PRO A 66 10.34 -15.06 6.10
CA PRO A 66 9.93 -15.82 7.27
C PRO A 66 9.26 -14.96 8.36
N PHE A 67 8.16 -15.46 8.93
CA PHE A 67 7.38 -14.73 9.94
C PHE A 67 8.20 -14.38 11.20
N ASP A 68 9.13 -15.25 11.60
CA ASP A 68 10.04 -15.01 12.72
C ASP A 68 10.95 -13.80 12.47
N ALA A 69 11.48 -13.64 11.26
CA ALA A 69 12.24 -12.47 10.86
C ALA A 69 11.39 -11.19 10.88
N ILE A 70 10.11 -11.27 10.49
CA ILE A 70 9.17 -10.14 10.59
C ILE A 70 8.93 -9.76 12.05
N ILE A 71 8.69 -10.75 12.92
CA ILE A 71 8.46 -10.55 14.36
C ILE A 71 9.70 -9.92 15.00
N GLU A 72 10.90 -10.43 14.70
CA GLU A 72 12.15 -9.85 15.21
C GLU A 72 12.31 -8.39 14.78
N ARG A 73 12.12 -8.11 13.48
CA ARG A 73 12.29 -6.78 12.89
C ARG A 73 11.29 -5.75 13.45
N MET A 74 10.07 -6.18 13.78
CA MET A 74 9.04 -5.29 14.32
C MET A 74 9.18 -5.14 15.83
N GLY A 75 9.32 -6.25 16.56
CA GLY A 75 9.40 -6.28 18.02
C GLY A 75 10.67 -5.64 18.59
N GLY A 76 11.74 -5.58 17.80
CA GLY A 76 12.99 -4.97 18.20
C GLY A 76 13.04 -3.44 18.11
N ARG A 77 12.04 -2.79 17.50
CA ARG A 77 12.03 -1.32 17.31
C ARG A 77 11.90 -0.57 18.62
N ARG A 78 12.68 0.51 18.77
CA ARG A 78 12.62 1.45 19.90
C ARG A 78 12.61 2.88 19.38
N SER A 79 11.95 3.77 20.10
CA SER A 79 11.89 5.19 19.77
C SER A 79 12.12 6.03 21.03
N HIS A 80 12.77 7.18 20.87
CA HIS A 80 12.79 8.24 21.88
C HIS A 80 11.76 9.32 21.48
N PRO A 81 10.56 9.35 22.10
CA PRO A 81 9.44 10.16 21.62
C PRO A 81 9.76 11.64 21.44
N ALA A 82 10.51 12.23 22.37
CA ALA A 82 10.78 13.66 22.34
C ALA A 82 11.75 14.08 21.22
N SER A 83 12.60 13.18 20.71
CA SER A 83 13.57 13.52 19.64
C SER A 83 13.31 12.82 18.32
N GLY A 84 12.37 11.87 18.25
CA GLY A 84 12.14 11.04 17.07
C GLY A 84 13.23 10.03 16.73
N ARG A 85 14.43 10.08 17.35
CA ARG A 85 15.49 9.06 17.22
C ARG A 85 14.93 7.65 17.38
N THR A 86 15.39 6.75 16.51
CA THR A 86 14.96 5.35 16.46
C THR A 86 16.16 4.42 16.63
N TYR A 87 15.91 3.29 17.28
CA TYR A 87 16.89 2.24 17.53
C TYR A 87 16.24 0.88 17.26
N HIS A 88 17.06 -0.14 17.13
CA HIS A 88 16.62 -1.53 17.11
C HIS A 88 17.52 -2.34 18.01
N VAL A 89 16.96 -3.14 18.91
CA VAL A 89 17.72 -3.91 19.92
C VAL A 89 18.83 -4.82 19.37
N ARG A 90 18.86 -5.07 18.06
CA ARG A 90 19.85 -5.90 17.36
C ARG A 90 20.50 -5.15 16.20
N PHE A 91 19.70 -4.57 15.30
CA PHE A 91 20.21 -3.95 14.06
C PHE A 91 20.72 -2.51 14.22
N ASN A 92 20.37 -1.82 15.31
CA ASN A 92 20.88 -0.48 15.64
C ASN A 92 20.74 -0.23 17.15
N PRO A 93 21.56 -0.90 18.00
CA PRO A 93 21.44 -0.77 19.44
C PRO A 93 21.68 0.68 19.90
N PRO A 94 21.04 1.11 21.00
CA PRO A 94 21.24 2.45 21.57
C PRO A 94 22.64 2.65 22.15
#